data_AF-A0A7Y4XHA3-F1
#
_entry.id   AF-A0A7Y4XHA3-F1
#
_cell.length_a   1.000
_cell.length_b   1.000
_cell.length_c   1.000
_cell.angle_alpha   90.00
_cell.angle_beta   90.00
_cell.angle_gamma   90.00
#
_symmetry.space_group_name_H-M   'P 1'
#
loop_
_entity.id
_entity.type
_entity.pdbx_description
1 polymer ?
#
loop_
_entity_poly.entity_id
_entity_poly.type
_entity_poly.pdbx_seq_one_letter_code
_entity_poly.pdbx_strand_id
1 'polypeptide(L)'
;MKYITLIAMLAVTLIVAGGGLPKGSVGGPMMLTLIFLCAALAAGLYEAWSARRGVVGWIVSVVVAFFGGLVGAFVGAMILESLLVLLLPFMKLEGSLMTTGGLPLYIDINAQMIFTMLGAWGALQLVNRWR
;
A
#
# COMPACT_ATOMS: atom_id res chain seq x y z
N MET A 1 -5.62 -11.18 6.35
CA MET A 1 -5.23 -9.80 5.99
C MET A 1 -4.51 -9.06 7.09
N LYS A 2 -5.05 -8.94 8.32
CA LYS A 2 -4.42 -8.17 9.42
C LYS A 2 -2.90 -8.40 9.56
N TYR A 3 -2.46 -9.66 9.62
CA TYR A 3 -1.04 -10.00 9.71
C TYR A 3 -0.23 -9.60 8.46
N ILE A 4 -0.76 -9.81 7.26
CA ILE A 4 -0.09 -9.42 6.00
C ILE A 4 0.08 -7.90 5.97
N THR A 5 -0.94 -7.13 6.35
CA THR A 5 -0.88 -5.67 6.44
C THR A 5 0.19 -5.23 7.44
N LEU A 6 0.20 -5.81 8.65
CA LEU A 6 1.22 -5.47 9.67
C LEU A 6 2.64 -5.81 9.21
N ILE A 7 2.83 -6.97 8.57
CA ILE A 7 4.14 -7.36 8.01
C ILE A 7 4.56 -6.40 6.90
N ALA A 8 3.63 -6.02 6.01
CA ALA A 8 3.91 -5.08 4.92
C ALA A 8 4.25 -3.66 5.44
N MET A 9 3.52 -3.19 6.46
CA MET A 9 3.81 -1.95 7.17
C MET A 9 5.20 -1.96 7.82
N LEU A 10 5.53 -3.05 8.51
CA LEU A 10 6.83 -3.22 9.13
C LEU A 10 7.95 -3.30 8.08
N ALA A 11 7.74 -4.05 7.00
CA ALA A 11 8.70 -4.17 5.90
C ALA A 11 8.97 -2.81 5.23
N VAL A 12 7.93 -2.05 4.87
CA VAL A 12 8.12 -0.75 4.22
C VAL A 12 8.80 0.23 5.18
N THR A 13 8.44 0.21 6.47
CA THR A 13 9.08 1.05 7.49
C THR A 13 10.56 0.74 7.64
N LEU A 14 10.94 -0.55 7.69
CA LEU A 14 12.34 -0.97 7.79
C LEU A 14 13.14 -0.61 6.52
N ILE A 15 12.54 -0.73 5.34
CA ILE A 15 13.18 -0.34 4.07
C ILE A 15 13.46 1.16 4.05
N VAL A 16 12.49 1.98 4.46
CA VAL A 16 12.63 3.45 4.55
C VAL A 16 13.72 3.80 5.59
N ALA A 17 13.65 3.19 6.78
CA ALA A 17 14.58 3.46 7.88
C ALA A 17 16.02 3.02 7.54
N GLY A 18 16.18 1.92 6.81
CA GLY A 18 17.47 1.43 6.33
C GLY A 18 18.07 2.24 5.18
N GLY A 19 17.39 3.29 4.70
CA GLY A 19 17.87 4.10 3.57
C GLY A 19 17.76 3.40 2.22
N GLY A 20 16.92 2.37 2.10
CA GLY A 20 16.74 1.62 0.86
C GLY A 20 16.07 2.42 -0.26
N LEU A 21 15.49 3.60 0.04
CA LEU A 21 14.84 4.46 -0.93
C LEU A 21 15.81 5.49 -1.52
N PRO A 22 16.03 5.47 -2.85
CA PRO A 22 16.78 6.52 -3.54
C PRO A 22 16.13 7.89 -3.33
N LYS A 23 16.81 8.79 -2.64
CA LYS A 23 16.34 10.17 -2.42
C LYS A 23 16.55 11.00 -3.68
N GLY A 24 15.55 11.80 -4.07
CA GLY A 24 15.67 12.72 -5.21
C GLY A 24 15.69 12.07 -6.60
N SER A 25 15.26 10.80 -6.71
CA SER A 25 15.16 10.08 -7.98
C SER A 25 13.82 9.37 -8.11
N VAL A 26 13.38 9.15 -9.35
CA VAL A 26 12.17 8.35 -9.69
C VAL A 26 12.24 6.93 -9.12
N GLY A 27 13.45 6.44 -8.80
CA GLY A 27 13.66 5.15 -8.16
C GLY A 27 12.99 5.01 -6.79
N GLY A 28 12.89 6.08 -6.00
CA GLY A 28 12.22 6.05 -4.69
C GLY A 28 10.73 5.72 -4.81
N PRO A 29 9.95 6.53 -5.55
CA PRO A 29 8.54 6.25 -5.82
C PRO A 29 8.32 4.88 -6.47
N MET A 30 9.14 4.50 -7.46
CA MET A 30 9.01 3.19 -8.11
C MET A 30 9.20 2.02 -7.13
N MET A 31 10.16 2.12 -6.21
CA MET A 31 10.40 1.09 -5.21
C MET A 31 9.23 0.99 -4.22
N LEU A 32 8.65 2.13 -3.79
CA LEU A 32 7.44 2.13 -2.95
C LEU A 32 6.26 1.46 -3.66
N THR A 33 6.02 1.80 -4.93
CA THR A 33 4.97 1.17 -5.73
C THR A 33 5.18 -0.34 -5.81
N LEU A 34 6.42 -0.79 -6.01
CA LEU A 34 6.75 -2.21 -6.10
C LEU A 34 6.50 -2.93 -4.77
N ILE A 35 6.86 -2.31 -3.64
CA ILE A 35 6.56 -2.84 -2.31
C ILE A 35 5.03 -2.97 -2.09
N PHE A 36 4.25 -1.97 -2.49
CA PHE A 36 2.80 -1.98 -2.36
C PHE A 36 2.16 -3.07 -3.25
N LEU A 37 2.68 -3.24 -4.47
CA LEU A 37 2.27 -4.30 -5.39
C LEU A 37 2.61 -5.69 -4.83
N CYS A 38 3.79 -5.87 -4.23
CA CYS A 38 4.15 -7.12 -3.55
C CYS A 38 3.20 -7.44 -2.39
N ALA A 39 2.79 -6.43 -1.61
CA ALA A 39 1.81 -6.62 -0.53
C ALA A 39 0.43 -7.04 -1.07
N ALA A 40 -0.05 -6.39 -2.15
CA ALA A 40 -1.29 -6.74 -2.82
C ALA A 40 -1.24 -8.16 -3.43
N LEU A 41 -0.10 -8.54 -4.03
CA LEU A 41 0.14 -9.88 -4.54
C LEU A 41 0.06 -10.92 -3.40
N ALA A 42 0.74 -10.67 -2.28
CA ALA A 42 0.71 -11.55 -1.12
C ALA A 42 -0.73 -11.72 -0.58
N ALA A 43 -1.54 -10.66 -0.60
CA ALA A 43 -2.95 -10.72 -0.23
C ALA A 43 -3.76 -11.63 -1.17
N GLY A 44 -3.59 -11.48 -2.49
CA GLY A 44 -4.28 -12.29 -3.50
C GLY A 44 -3.88 -13.77 -3.44
N LEU A 45 -2.59 -14.07 -3.28
CA LEU A 45 -2.09 -15.45 -3.12
C LEU A 45 -2.62 -16.09 -1.84
N TYR A 46 -2.59 -15.37 -0.73
CA TYR A 46 -3.10 -15.88 0.55
C TYR A 46 -4.61 -16.15 0.50
N GLU A 47 -5.39 -15.27 -0.13
CA GLU A 47 -6.82 -15.48 -0.32
C GLU A 47 -7.08 -16.74 -1.15
N ALA A 48 -6.43 -16.88 -2.31
CA ALA A 48 -6.64 -18.02 -3.19
C ALA A 48 -6.27 -19.35 -2.50
N TRP A 49 -5.19 -19.35 -1.73
CA TRP A 49 -4.74 -20.51 -0.97
C TRP A 49 -5.70 -20.85 0.18
N SER A 50 -6.08 -19.87 1.00
CA SER A 50 -6.97 -20.07 2.15
C SER A 50 -8.37 -20.53 1.74
N ALA A 51 -8.88 -20.06 0.60
CA ALA A 51 -10.16 -20.46 0.03
C ALA A 51 -10.07 -21.73 -0.85
N ARG A 52 -8.90 -22.40 -0.90
CA ARG A 52 -8.64 -23.62 -1.71
C ARG A 52 -9.10 -23.51 -3.17
N ARG A 53 -8.82 -22.37 -3.80
CA ARG A 53 -9.27 -22.09 -5.16
C ARG A 53 -8.53 -22.93 -6.19
N GLY A 54 -9.22 -23.28 -7.27
CA GLY A 54 -8.59 -23.82 -8.48
C GLY A 54 -7.81 -22.74 -9.24
N VAL A 55 -7.10 -23.14 -10.30
CA VAL A 55 -6.16 -22.29 -11.06
C VAL A 55 -6.80 -20.97 -11.52
N VAL A 56 -8.02 -21.02 -12.08
CA VAL A 56 -8.76 -19.81 -12.51
C VAL A 56 -9.07 -18.90 -11.32
N GLY A 57 -9.39 -19.49 -10.17
CA GLY A 57 -9.64 -18.73 -8.95
C GLY A 57 -8.39 -18.01 -8.46
N TRP A 58 -7.20 -18.64 -8.55
CA TRP A 58 -5.92 -17.99 -8.24
C TRP A 58 -5.64 -16.79 -9.12
N ILE A 59 -5.76 -16.94 -10.44
CA ILE A 59 -5.51 -15.87 -11.41
C ILE A 59 -6.40 -14.68 -11.05
N VAL A 60 -7.69 -14.91 -10.87
CA VAL A 60 -8.60 -13.80 -10.57
C VAL A 60 -8.36 -13.21 -9.19
N SER A 61 -8.04 -14.00 -8.17
CA SER A 61 -7.70 -13.44 -6.85
C SER A 61 -6.48 -12.52 -6.92
N VAL A 62 -5.45 -12.90 -7.67
CA VAL A 62 -4.27 -12.05 -7.88
C VAL A 62 -4.63 -10.78 -8.63
N VAL A 63 -5.33 -10.90 -9.77
CA VAL A 63 -5.74 -9.75 -10.60
C VAL A 63 -6.62 -8.78 -9.81
N VAL A 64 -7.62 -9.29 -9.10
CA VAL A 64 -8.55 -8.48 -8.28
C VAL A 64 -7.82 -7.81 -7.12
N ALA A 65 -6.89 -8.51 -6.46
CA ALA A 65 -6.08 -7.92 -5.41
C ALA A 65 -5.19 -6.79 -5.93
N PHE A 66 -4.60 -6.93 -7.13
CA PHE A 66 -3.83 -5.86 -7.77
C PHE A 66 -4.69 -4.64 -8.09
N PHE A 67 -5.82 -4.82 -8.78
CA PHE A 67 -6.69 -3.69 -9.13
C PHE A 67 -7.29 -3.04 -7.88
N GLY A 68 -7.77 -3.83 -6.92
CA GLY A 68 -8.24 -3.33 -5.64
C GLY A 68 -7.14 -2.57 -4.88
N GLY A 69 -5.93 -3.13 -4.85
CA GLY A 69 -4.78 -2.50 -4.21
C GLY A 69 -4.41 -1.16 -4.83
N LEU A 70 -4.34 -1.09 -6.16
CA LEU A 70 -4.07 0.15 -6.90
C LEU A 70 -5.15 1.21 -6.64
N VAL A 71 -6.43 0.84 -6.74
CA VAL A 71 -7.53 1.75 -6.43
C VAL A 71 -7.45 2.24 -4.99
N GLY A 72 -7.17 1.33 -4.05
CA GLY A 72 -6.94 1.68 -2.64
C GLY A 72 -5.78 2.67 -2.47
N ALA A 73 -4.67 2.44 -3.16
CA ALA A 73 -3.51 3.33 -3.13
C ALA A 73 -3.84 4.73 -3.66
N PHE A 74 -4.53 4.83 -4.81
CA PHE A 74 -4.96 6.11 -5.37
C PHE A 74 -5.91 6.87 -4.44
N VAL A 75 -6.93 6.19 -3.91
CA VAL A 75 -7.87 6.80 -2.95
C VAL A 75 -7.14 7.23 -1.68
N GLY A 76 -6.23 6.40 -1.17
CA GLY A 76 -5.39 6.71 -0.02
C GLY A 76 -4.53 7.94 -0.24
N ALA A 77 -3.87 8.05 -1.41
CA ALA A 77 -3.08 9.21 -1.77
C ALA A 77 -3.94 10.48 -1.80
N MET A 78 -5.11 10.45 -2.45
CA MET A 78 -6.02 11.61 -2.50
C MET A 78 -6.47 12.05 -1.10
N ILE A 79 -6.82 11.10 -0.23
CA ILE A 79 -7.24 11.39 1.15
C ILE A 79 -6.07 11.96 1.95
N LEU A 80 -4.90 11.32 1.90
CA LEU A 80 -3.75 11.71 2.70
C LEU A 80 -3.17 13.06 2.25
N GLU A 81 -3.08 13.32 0.95
CA GLU A 81 -2.66 14.63 0.43
C GLU A 81 -3.61 15.73 0.90
N SER A 82 -4.93 15.51 0.83
CA SER A 82 -5.92 16.47 1.31
C SER A 82 -5.77 16.74 2.81
N LEU A 83 -5.49 15.69 3.60
CA LEU A 83 -5.29 15.77 5.04
C LEU A 83 -3.97 16.47 5.40
N LEU A 84 -2.91 16.21 4.65
CA LEU A 84 -1.61 16.89 4.76
C LEU A 84 -1.72 18.38 4.45
N VAL A 85 -2.49 18.76 3.43
CA VAL A 85 -2.73 20.17 3.11
C VAL A 85 -3.44 20.89 4.28
N LEU A 86 -4.38 20.21 4.95
CA LEU A 86 -5.04 20.74 6.14
C LEU A 86 -4.07 20.92 7.32
N LEU A 87 -3.08 20.02 7.44
CA LEU A 87 -2.11 19.98 8.53
C LEU A 87 -0.84 20.81 8.28
N LEU A 88 -0.65 21.33 7.07
CA LEU A 88 0.46 22.22 6.69
C LEU A 88 0.72 23.38 7.66
N PRO A 89 -0.28 24.08 8.23
CA PRO A 89 -0.01 25.18 9.18
C PRO A 89 0.64 24.69 10.48
N PHE A 90 0.47 23.42 10.83
CA PHE A 90 0.94 22.80 12.07
C PHE A 90 2.23 22.01 11.87
N MET A 91 2.55 21.62 10.64
CA MET A 91 3.76 20.88 10.30
C MET A 91 4.66 21.74 9.42
N LYS A 92 5.86 22.06 9.90
CA LYS A 92 6.91 22.77 9.14
C LYS A 92 7.44 21.88 7.99
N LEU A 93 6.59 21.61 6.99
CA LEU A 93 6.92 20.81 5.83
C LEU A 93 7.69 21.67 4.83
N GLU A 94 8.96 21.32 4.62
CA GLU A 94 9.77 21.88 3.54
C GLU A 94 9.72 20.94 2.34
N GLY A 95 9.04 21.34 1.26
CA GLY A 95 8.98 20.59 0.00
C GLY A 95 8.19 19.28 0.06
N SER A 96 8.67 18.24 -0.64
CA SER A 96 8.03 16.90 -0.60
C SER A 96 8.30 16.18 0.73
N LEU A 97 7.41 15.29 1.16
CA LEU A 97 7.59 14.46 2.35
C LEU A 97 8.86 13.59 2.31
N MET A 98 9.28 13.18 1.13
CA MET A 98 10.55 12.46 0.96
C MET A 98 11.78 13.35 1.18
N THR A 99 11.64 14.66 1.00
CA THR A 99 12.69 15.66 1.29
C THR A 99 12.68 16.07 2.76
N THR A 100 11.49 16.27 3.34
CA THR A 100 11.37 16.63 4.76
C THR A 100 11.81 15.47 5.67
N GLY A 101 11.49 14.23 5.29
CA GLY A 101 11.79 13.05 6.09
C GLY A 101 11.11 13.04 7.45
N GLY A 102 11.61 12.21 8.36
CA GLY A 102 11.13 12.16 9.75
C GLY A 102 9.78 11.44 9.93
N LEU A 103 9.14 11.66 11.09
CA LEU A 103 7.90 10.99 11.50
C LEU A 103 6.75 11.08 10.47
N PRO A 104 6.50 12.24 9.81
CA PRO A 104 5.42 12.36 8.84
C PRO A 104 5.55 11.42 7.65
N LEU A 105 6.77 11.17 7.17
CA LEU A 105 7.05 10.24 6.07
C LEU A 105 6.64 8.81 6.44
N TYR A 106 6.98 8.36 7.65
CA TYR A 106 6.62 7.02 8.10
C TYR A 106 5.11 6.86 8.26
N ILE A 107 4.43 7.88 8.78
CA ILE A 107 2.97 7.86 8.93
C ILE A 107 2.31 7.77 7.56
N ASP A 108 2.73 8.62 6.61
CA ASP A 108 2.17 8.66 5.26
C ASP A 108 2.34 7.33 4.52
N ILE A 109 3.56 6.79 4.46
CA ILE A 109 3.83 5.53 3.76
C ILE A 109 3.04 4.36 4.37
N ASN A 110 2.94 4.30 5.70
CA ASN A 110 2.16 3.26 6.37
C ASN A 110 0.65 3.44 6.13
N ALA A 111 0.15 4.67 6.13
CA ALA A 111 -1.25 4.95 5.83
C ALA A 111 -1.58 4.55 4.38
N GLN A 112 -0.72 4.87 3.41
CA GLN A 112 -0.87 4.42 2.02
C GLN A 112 -0.86 2.90 1.90
N MET A 113 0.01 2.21 2.64
CA MET A 113 0.01 0.74 2.70
C MET A 113 -1.33 0.20 3.25
N ILE A 114 -1.88 0.82 4.29
CA ILE A 114 -3.19 0.44 4.84
C ILE A 114 -4.28 0.60 3.78
N PHE A 115 -4.35 1.75 3.11
CA PHE A 115 -5.34 2.00 2.05
C PHE A 115 -5.20 1.03 0.88
N THR A 116 -3.97 0.73 0.46
CA THR A 116 -3.68 -0.30 -0.56
C THR A 116 -4.24 -1.66 -0.12
N MET A 117 -3.93 -2.09 1.11
CA MET A 117 -4.39 -3.39 1.62
C MET A 117 -5.90 -3.44 1.82
N LEU A 118 -6.54 -2.33 2.22
CA LEU A 118 -7.99 -2.22 2.31
C LEU A 118 -8.65 -2.32 0.93
N GLY A 119 -8.08 -1.66 -0.09
CA GLY A 119 -8.57 -1.76 -1.46
C GLY A 119 -8.46 -3.18 -2.01
N ALA A 120 -7.30 -3.83 -1.84
CA ALA A 120 -7.09 -5.21 -2.25
C ALA A 120 -8.07 -6.18 -1.55
N TRP A 121 -8.22 -6.03 -0.24
CA TRP A 121 -9.14 -6.85 0.55
C TRP A 121 -10.61 -6.61 0.18
N GLY A 122 -11.02 -5.35 0.02
CA GLY A 122 -12.38 -4.97 -0.36
C GLY A 122 -12.77 -5.52 -1.73
N ALA A 123 -11.87 -5.43 -2.70
CA ALA A 123 -12.08 -5.99 -4.03
C ALA A 123 -12.21 -7.53 -4.00
N LEU A 124 -11.34 -8.21 -3.23
CA LEU A 124 -11.45 -9.66 -3.02
C LEU A 124 -12.77 -10.04 -2.36
N GLN A 125 -13.21 -9.32 -1.32
CA GLN A 125 -14.50 -9.57 -0.68
C GLN A 125 -15.67 -9.39 -1.63
N LEU A 126 -15.64 -8.35 -2.48
CA LEU A 126 -16.68 -8.09 -3.46
C LEU A 126 -16.80 -9.26 -4.45
N VAL A 127 -15.67 -9.73 -4.98
CA VAL A 127 -15.64 -10.84 -5.93
C VAL A 127 -16.03 -12.16 -5.26
N ASN A 128 -15.68 -12.36 -3.99
CA ASN A 128 -16.06 -13.55 -3.22
C ASN A 128 -17.56 -13.63 -2.94
N ARG A 129 -18.28 -12.51 -2.96
CA ARG A 129 -19.75 -12.53 -2.85
C ARG A 129 -20.41 -13.04 -4.13
N TRP A 130 -19.69 -13.03 -5.25
CA TRP A 130 -20.22 -13.32 -6.59
C TRP A 130 -19.70 -14.65 -7.13
N ARG A 131 -18.97 -15.42 -6.32
CA ARG A 131 -18.36 -16.72 -6.63
C ARG A 131 -18.82 -17.76 -5.64
#